data_AF-A0A3Q4EG32-F1
#
_entry.id   AF-A0A3Q4EG32-F1
#
_cell.length_a   1.000
_cell.length_b   1.000
_cell.length_c   1.000
_cell.angle_alpha   90.00
_cell.angle_beta   90.00
_cell.angle_gamma   90.00
#
_symmetry.space_group_name_H-M   'P 1'
#
loop_
_entity.id
_entity.type
_entity.pdbx_description
1 polymer ?
#
loop_
_entity_poly.entity_id
_entity_poly.type
_entity_poly.pdbx_seq_one_letter_code
_entity_poly.pdbx_strand_id
1 'polypeptide(L)' 'MGSNGLGKAATLDELLSTCIEMFDDNGDLNDSYLPRIVLLMHRWYLSSTELAGKLLCMYRNASGESCDE' A
#
# COMPACT_ATOMS: atom_id res chain seq x y z
N MET A 1 21.54 4.16 -7.95
CA MET A 1 20.44 3.63 -7.12
C MET A 1 19.18 4.32 -7.62
N GLY A 2 18.52 3.73 -8.61
CA GLY A 2 17.54 4.41 -9.47
C GLY A 2 16.15 3.84 -9.30
N SER A 3 15.22 4.72 -8.93
CA SER A 3 13.77 4.68 -9.21
C SER A 3 13.04 3.35 -8.94
N ASN A 4 12.46 3.20 -7.75
CA ASN A 4 11.37 2.24 -7.52
C ASN A 4 10.08 2.74 -8.20
N GLY A 5 10.06 2.60 -9.52
CA GLY A 5 9.01 1.89 -10.27
C GLY A 5 7.59 2.45 -10.37
N LEU A 6 7.17 3.46 -9.62
CA LEU A 6 5.83 4.02 -9.86
C LEU A 6 5.85 4.92 -11.10
N GLY A 7 5.30 4.41 -12.20
CA GLY A 7 5.00 5.21 -13.38
C GLY A 7 4.06 6.36 -13.03
N LYS A 8 4.02 7.41 -13.86
CA LYS A 8 3.20 8.63 -13.65
C LYS A 8 1.68 8.37 -13.55
N ALA A 9 1.23 7.14 -13.80
CA ALA A 9 -0.17 6.73 -13.80
C ALA A 9 -0.39 5.44 -12.99
N ALA A 10 0.44 5.18 -11.98
CA ALA A 10 0.23 4.04 -11.09
C ALA A 10 -1.17 4.11 -10.45
N THR A 11 -1.85 2.98 -10.45
CA THR A 11 -3.13 2.83 -9.77
C THR A 11 -2.94 2.88 -8.26
N LEU A 12 -4.02 3.13 -7.53
CA LEU A 12 -4.00 3.10 -6.07
C LEU A 12 -3.59 1.73 -5.53
N ASP A 13 -4.03 0.65 -6.18
CA ASP A 13 -3.71 -0.70 -5.74
C ASP A 13 -2.22 -1.03 -5.97
N GLU A 14 -1.64 -0.61 -7.10
CA GLU A 14 -0.18 -0.72 -7.32
C GLU A 14 0.61 0.10 -6.30
N LEU A 15 0.17 1.33 -6.01
CA LEU A 15 0.80 2.20 -5.00
C LEU A 15 0.79 1.56 -3.61
N LEU A 16 -0.33 0.95 -3.21
CA LEU A 16 -0.47 0.28 -1.92
C LEU A 16 0.35 -1.01 -1.86
N SER A 17 0.36 -1.82 -2.92
CA SER A 17 1.21 -3.01 -2.99
C SER A 17 2.68 -2.65 -2.86
N THR A 18 3.17 -1.66 -3.63
CA THR A 18 4.55 -1.19 -3.50
C THR A 18 4.82 -0.59 -2.12
N CYS A 19 3.84 0.06 -1.47
CA CYS A 19 3.97 0.55 -0.10
C CYS A 19 4.18 -0.58 0.90
N ILE A 20 3.46 -1.70 0.75
CA ILE A 20 3.58 -2.88 1.62
C ILE A 20 4.93 -3.56 1.40
N GLU A 21 5.37 -3.71 0.15
CA GLU A 21 6.67 -4.30 -0.22
C GLU A 21 7.90 -3.52 0.30
N MET A 22 7.72 -2.29 0.81
CA MET A 22 8.81 -1.54 1.45
C MET A 22 9.15 -2.04 2.84
N PHE A 23 8.27 -2.80 3.47
CA PHE A 23 8.50 -3.45 4.76
C PHE A 23 9.04 -4.86 4.52
N ASP A 24 10.09 -5.24 5.24
CA ASP A 24 10.60 -6.61 5.22
C ASP A 24 9.78 -7.53 6.15
N ASP A 25 10.13 -8.83 6.16
CA ASP A 25 9.46 -9.83 6.99
C ASP A 25 9.65 -9.60 8.51
N ASN A 26 10.66 -8.80 8.90
CA ASN A 26 10.90 -8.42 10.30
C ASN A 26 10.13 -7.14 10.68
N GLY A 27 9.49 -6.48 9.72
CA GLY A 27 8.81 -5.20 9.88
C GLY A 27 9.73 -3.98 9.75
N ASP A 28 10.98 -4.17 9.32
CA ASP A 28 11.91 -3.08 9.06
C ASP A 28 11.54 -2.39 7.74
N LEU A 29 11.49 -1.06 7.81
CA LEU A 29 11.21 -0.22 6.65
C LEU A 29 12.53 0.04 5.90
N ASN A 30 12.62 -0.39 4.65
CA ASN A 30 13.70 0.02 3.74
C ASN A 30 13.74 1.57 3.63
N ASP A 31 14.89 2.18 3.31
CA ASP A 31 15.13 3.65 3.28
C ASP A 31 14.28 4.41 2.25
N SER A 32 12.96 4.33 2.41
CA SER A 32 11.91 4.66 1.48
C SER A 32 10.92 5.57 2.17
N TYR A 33 10.67 6.71 1.53
CA TYR A 33 9.68 7.65 1.99
C TYR A 33 8.26 7.29 1.53
N LEU A 34 8.10 6.25 0.71
CA LEU A 34 6.83 5.94 0.06
C LEU A 34 5.71 5.67 1.07
N PRO A 35 5.86 4.81 2.08
CA PRO A 35 4.78 4.56 3.04
C PRO A 35 4.37 5.82 3.80
N ARG A 36 5.35 6.65 4.16
CA ARG A 36 5.09 7.94 4.81
C ARG A 36 4.30 8.88 3.90
N ILE A 37 4.67 8.98 2.63
CA ILE A 37 3.99 9.86 1.66
C ILE A 37 2.55 9.38 1.42
N VAL A 38 2.34 8.08 1.21
CA VAL A 38 1.01 7.49 1.01
C VAL A 38 0.13 7.76 2.21
N LEU A 39 0.58 7.41 3.42
CA LEU A 39 -0.18 7.62 4.65
C LEU A 39 -0.46 9.10 4.93
N LEU A 40 0.43 10.02 4.56
CA LEU A 40 0.20 11.45 4.72
C LEU A 40 -0.80 12.00 3.69
N MET A 41 -0.71 11.56 2.45
CA MET A 41 -1.43 12.13 1.31
C MET A 41 -2.73 11.40 0.97
N HIS A 42 -3.02 10.23 1.56
CA HIS A 42 -4.17 9.39 1.20
C HIS A 42 -5.49 10.14 1.13
N ARG A 43 -5.72 11.11 2.02
CA ARG A 43 -6.94 11.91 2.08
C ARG A 43 -7.20 12.79 0.84
N TRP A 44 -6.22 12.95 -0.04
CA TRP A 44 -6.41 13.65 -1.31
C TRP A 44 -7.16 12.81 -2.35
N TYR A 45 -7.15 11.48 -2.21
CA TYR A 45 -7.71 10.56 -3.21
C TYR A 45 -8.62 9.47 -2.62
N LEU A 46 -8.56 9.18 -1.31
CA LEU A 46 -9.54 8.36 -0.61
C LEU A 46 -9.68 8.68 0.88
N SER A 47 -10.83 8.35 1.48
CA SER A 47 -11.00 8.45 2.94
C SER A 47 -10.15 7.42 3.69
N SER A 48 -9.85 7.70 4.96
CA SER A 48 -9.11 6.75 5.81
C SER A 48 -9.87 5.44 6.02
N THR A 49 -11.21 5.47 6.00
CA THR A 49 -12.06 4.28 6.08
C THR A 49 -11.94 3.41 4.83
N GLU A 50 -11.93 4.02 3.64
CA GLU A 50 -11.72 3.28 2.39
C GLU A 50 -10.30 2.70 2.32
N LEU A 51 -9.30 3.43 2.83
CA LEU A 51 -7.91 2.97 2.86
C LEU A 51 -7.77 1.75 3.77
N ALA A 52 -8.32 1.82 4.97
CA ALA A 52 -8.34 0.70 5.90
C ALA A 52 -9.09 -0.51 5.31
N GLY A 53 -10.21 -0.26 4.62
CA GLY A 53 -10.96 -1.31 3.92
C GLY A 53 -10.14 -2.01 2.83
N LYS A 54 -9.41 -1.25 2.01
CA LYS A 54 -8.51 -1.81 0.99
C LYS A 54 -7.38 -2.65 1.61
N LEU A 55 -6.72 -2.13 2.64
CA LEU A 55 -5.66 -2.86 3.36
C LEU A 55 -6.21 -4.16 4.00
N LEU A 56 -7.40 -4.11 4.60
CA LEU A 56 -8.06 -5.30 5.14
C LEU A 56 -8.36 -6.33 4.06
N CYS A 57 -8.86 -5.90 2.90
CA CYS A 57 -9.11 -6.77 1.76
C CYS A 57 -7.82 -7.44 1.26
N MET A 58 -6.75 -6.67 1.10
CA MET A 58 -5.43 -7.20 0.71
C MET A 58 -4.91 -8.25 1.71
N TYR A 59 -5.04 -7.97 3.01
CA TYR A 59 -4.63 -8.90 4.06
C TYR A 59 -5.43 -10.21 4.00
N ARG A 60 -6.75 -10.15 3.87
CA ARG A 60 -7.63 -11.33 3.76
C ARG A 60 -7.30 -12.17 2.53
N ASN A 61 -7.12 -11.52 1.39
CA ASN A 61 -6.73 -12.18 0.14
C ASN A 61 -5.38 -12.90 0.28
N ALA A 62 -4.39 -12.28 0.94
CA ALA A 62 -3.11 -12.91 1.22
C ALA A 62 -3.21 -14.07 2.24
N SER A 63 -4.15 -13.98 3.17
CA SER A 63 -4.41 -15.00 4.21
C SER A 63 -5.22 -16.20 3.70
N GLY A 64 -5.75 -16.14 2.47
CA GLY A 64 -6.63 -17.17 1.92
C GLY A 64 -8.05 -17.13 2.47
N GLU A 65 -8.39 -16.11 3.26
CA GLU A 65 -9.77 -15.81 3.65
C GLU A 65 -10.41 -15.04 2.50
N SER A 66 -11.30 -15.70 1.75
CA SER A 66 -12.12 -15.07 0.72
C SER A 66 -12.76 -13.79 1.26
N CYS A 67 -12.49 -12.66 0.60
CA CYS A 67 -13.30 -11.46 0.77
C CYS A 67 -14.66 -11.72 0.11
N ASP A 68 -15.56 -12.38 0.84
CA ASP A 68 -16.96 -12.42 0.47
C ASP A 68 -17.52 -10.99 0.65
N GLU A 69 -17.86 -10.38 -0.48
CA GLU A 69 -18.50 -9.07 -0.61
C GLU A 69 -19.94 -9.09 -0.07
#